data_AF-A0A127PKS0-F1
#
_entry.id   AF-A0A127PKS0-F1
#
_cell.length_a   1.000
_cell.length_b   1.000
_cell.length_c   1.000
_cell.angle_alpha   90.00
_cell.angle_beta   90.00
_cell.angle_gamma   90.00
#
_symmetry.space_group_name_H-M   'P 1'
#
loop_
_entity.id
_entity.type
_entity.pdbx_description
1 polymer ?
#
loop_
_entity_poly.entity_id
_entity_poly.type
_entity_poly.pdbx_seq_one_letter_code
_entity_poly.pdbx_strand_id
1 'polypeptide(L)'
;MSSRRKFLQKSLFLTASGLFSTELALTSSKAYAKDAAVAASPDAPGLMEPPPDIFDAQLVDLEFWLKPRVLEVTRPASGESAKLLYWKDGEIQESAYQQLCHLLRDVQGKKTVPIDPKLLETLWGTQAFIARYGIVQPLEILSGYRTPSTNQHLIETGVPAARKSLHLEGRAADIRLAQLDADVLGGLIRSFRQGGVGFYYRPGNRGGWIHTDTGLQRTWKG
;
A
#
# COMPACT_ATOMS: atom_id res chain seq x y z
N MET A 1 10.38 36.38 -36.78
CA MET A 1 11.16 37.15 -35.78
C MET A 1 11.80 36.15 -34.84
N SER A 2 13.13 36.03 -34.91
CA SER A 2 13.93 34.93 -34.34
C SER A 2 14.41 35.22 -32.92
N SER A 3 14.46 34.16 -32.12
CA SER A 3 14.86 34.08 -30.71
C SER A 3 16.29 34.60 -30.45
N ARG A 4 16.44 35.39 -29.38
CA ARG A 4 17.72 35.93 -28.88
C ARG A 4 17.97 35.43 -27.45
N ARG A 5 18.97 34.58 -27.27
CA ARG A 5 20.20 34.85 -26.46
C ARG A 5 20.92 33.54 -26.10
N LYS A 6 22.04 33.32 -26.81
CA LYS A 6 23.22 32.58 -26.33
C LYS A 6 24.04 33.52 -25.43
N PHE A 7 24.72 33.01 -24.40
CA PHE A 7 26.00 33.58 -23.96
C PHE A 7 26.88 32.50 -23.30
N LEU A 8 28.03 32.23 -23.95
CA LEU A 8 29.39 31.81 -23.55
C LEU A 8 29.58 30.92 -22.30
N GLN A 9 30.29 29.77 -22.27
CA GLN A 9 31.52 29.20 -22.88
C GLN A 9 32.88 29.73 -22.33
N LYS A 10 33.71 28.74 -21.91
CA LYS A 10 35.18 28.71 -21.62
C LYS A 10 35.57 29.00 -20.15
N SER A 11 36.52 28.30 -19.51
CA SER A 11 37.81 27.74 -20.01
C SER A 11 38.52 26.76 -19.04
N LEU A 12 39.27 25.81 -19.65
CA LEU A 12 40.60 25.20 -19.34
C LEU A 12 40.84 24.50 -17.97
N PHE A 13 41.21 23.20 -17.90
CA PHE A 13 42.43 22.42 -18.29
C PHE A 13 43.65 22.55 -17.37
N LEU A 14 44.10 21.41 -16.80
CA LEU A 14 45.46 20.84 -16.60
C LEU A 14 45.43 19.90 -15.35
N THR A 15 45.50 18.56 -15.47
CA THR A 15 46.62 17.60 -15.72
C THR A 15 47.40 17.13 -14.49
N ALA A 16 47.78 15.84 -14.57
CA ALA A 16 48.85 15.09 -13.87
C ALA A 16 48.48 14.50 -12.49
N SER A 17 48.92 13.29 -12.08
CA SER A 17 49.64 12.14 -12.66
C SER A 17 49.78 11.08 -11.55
N GLY A 18 49.84 9.78 -11.92
CA GLY A 18 50.44 8.70 -11.11
C GLY A 18 49.50 8.04 -10.09
N LEU A 19 49.51 6.73 -9.83
CA LEU A 19 50.51 5.68 -10.02
C LEU A 19 49.81 4.32 -10.26
N PHE A 20 50.32 3.55 -11.21
CA PHE A 20 50.01 2.12 -11.40
C PHE A 20 51.16 1.31 -10.80
N SER A 21 50.85 0.29 -9.99
CA SER A 21 51.78 -0.79 -9.61
C SER A 21 51.07 -2.15 -9.64
N THR A 22 51.44 -2.92 -10.66
CA THR A 22 51.77 -4.36 -10.74
C THR A 22 51.15 -5.40 -9.78
N GLU A 23 50.48 -6.38 -10.42
CA GLU A 23 50.54 -7.86 -10.31
C GLU A 23 50.63 -8.58 -8.94
N LEU A 24 49.79 -9.62 -8.75
CA LEU A 24 50.18 -11.04 -8.92
C LEU A 24 48.96 -11.97 -8.77
N ALA A 25 48.91 -13.03 -9.57
CA ALA A 25 47.91 -14.09 -9.55
C ALA A 25 48.14 -15.12 -8.41
N LEU A 26 47.07 -15.69 -7.84
CA LEU A 26 47.10 -17.01 -7.19
C LEU A 26 45.71 -17.69 -7.17
N THR A 27 45.67 -18.78 -7.93
CA THR A 27 44.95 -20.06 -7.82
C THR A 27 44.01 -20.36 -6.63
N SER A 28 42.86 -20.98 -6.99
CA SER A 28 42.30 -22.25 -6.49
C SER A 28 41.95 -22.47 -4.99
N SER A 29 40.65 -22.78 -4.80
CA SER A 29 40.06 -23.90 -4.03
C SER A 29 39.88 -23.86 -2.50
N LYS A 30 38.67 -24.33 -2.13
CA LYS A 30 38.24 -25.08 -0.93
C LYS A 30 37.96 -24.32 0.39
N ALA A 31 36.66 -24.35 0.73
CA ALA A 31 36.07 -24.92 1.94
C ALA A 31 36.32 -24.28 3.34
N TYR A 32 35.19 -23.89 3.94
CA TYR A 32 34.74 -24.18 5.32
C TYR A 32 35.66 -23.84 6.52
N ALA A 33 35.30 -22.79 7.26
CA ALA A 33 35.39 -22.67 8.73
C ALA A 33 34.45 -21.51 9.15
N LYS A 34 33.32 -21.77 9.83
CA LYS A 34 33.11 -21.85 11.29
C LYS A 34 33.42 -20.56 12.08
N ASP A 35 32.36 -20.09 12.73
CA ASP A 35 32.31 -19.32 13.98
C ASP A 35 32.88 -17.90 14.01
N ALA A 36 31.98 -16.91 13.95
CA ALA A 36 32.16 -15.62 14.60
C ALA A 36 30.85 -15.25 15.30
N ALA A 37 30.75 -15.65 16.58
CA ALA A 37 29.80 -15.08 17.52
C ALA A 37 30.15 -13.59 17.71
N VAL A 38 29.24 -12.69 17.35
CA VAL A 38 29.36 -11.26 17.65
C VAL A 38 28.66 -11.01 18.98
N ALA A 39 29.45 -10.63 19.98
CA ALA A 39 29.00 -10.21 21.29
C ALA A 39 28.09 -8.97 21.18
N ALA A 40 26.93 -9.03 21.81
CA ALA A 40 26.00 -7.91 21.94
C ALA A 40 26.41 -7.02 23.15
N SER A 41 26.55 -5.72 22.92
CA SER A 41 26.52 -4.71 23.99
C SER A 41 25.06 -4.43 24.38
N PRO A 42 24.72 -4.34 25.67
CA PRO A 42 23.41 -3.87 26.10
C PRO A 42 23.39 -2.34 26.07
N ASP A 43 22.20 -1.76 25.88
CA ASP A 43 21.90 -0.31 25.93
C ASP A 43 21.91 0.46 24.59
N ALA A 44 20.96 0.11 23.71
CA ALA A 44 20.32 1.06 22.80
C ALA A 44 18.80 0.78 22.79
N PRO A 45 17.91 1.81 22.77
CA PRO A 45 16.46 1.59 22.72
C PRO A 45 16.13 0.87 21.40
N GLY A 46 15.52 -0.31 21.52
CA GLY A 46 15.26 -1.22 20.40
C GLY A 46 14.55 -0.53 19.24
N LEU A 47 15.31 -0.25 18.18
CA LEU A 47 14.79 -0.22 16.83
C LEU A 47 14.16 -1.60 16.63
N MET A 48 12.83 -1.66 16.66
CA MET A 48 12.08 -2.87 16.36
C MET A 48 12.57 -3.33 14.99
N GLU A 49 13.39 -4.38 14.95
CA GLU A 49 13.83 -4.94 13.69
C GLU A 49 12.55 -5.25 12.90
N PRO A 50 12.42 -4.72 11.67
CA PRO A 50 11.27 -5.07 10.85
C PRO A 50 11.25 -6.59 10.79
N PRO A 51 10.07 -7.21 10.98
CA PRO A 51 9.97 -8.66 11.04
C PRO A 51 10.73 -9.27 9.86
N PRO A 52 11.47 -10.38 10.10
CA PRO A 52 12.29 -11.02 9.08
C PRO A 52 11.46 -11.16 7.82
N ASP A 53 12.04 -10.80 6.67
CA ASP A 53 11.35 -10.63 5.39
C ASP A 53 10.32 -11.75 5.21
N ILE A 54 9.03 -11.45 5.47
CA ILE A 54 7.97 -12.46 5.65
C ILE A 54 7.66 -13.13 4.29
N PHE A 55 8.35 -12.72 3.22
CA PHE A 55 8.38 -13.30 1.89
C PHE A 55 9.32 -14.51 1.77
N ASP A 56 9.37 -15.38 2.78
CA ASP A 56 9.83 -16.76 2.56
C ASP A 56 8.68 -17.54 1.90
N ALA A 57 8.61 -17.38 0.58
CA ALA A 57 7.38 -17.13 -0.19
C ALA A 57 6.68 -18.33 -0.84
N GLN A 58 6.84 -19.58 -0.38
CA GLN A 58 6.40 -20.71 -1.23
C GLN A 58 5.22 -21.55 -0.72
N LEU A 59 5.05 -21.75 0.60
CA LEU A 59 3.97 -22.60 1.12
C LEU A 59 2.98 -21.86 2.02
N VAL A 60 3.49 -20.99 2.89
CA VAL A 60 2.66 -20.18 3.80
C VAL A 60 1.87 -19.11 3.03
N ASP A 61 2.42 -18.64 1.90
CA ASP A 61 1.76 -17.64 1.07
C ASP A 61 0.59 -18.25 0.28
N LEU A 62 0.77 -19.43 -0.33
CA LEU A 62 -0.31 -20.06 -1.12
C LEU A 62 -1.49 -20.48 -0.25
N GLU A 63 -1.25 -21.12 0.90
CA GLU A 63 -2.34 -21.51 1.80
C GLU A 63 -3.11 -20.28 2.29
N PHE A 64 -2.41 -19.16 2.52
CA PHE A 64 -3.06 -17.90 2.87
C PHE A 64 -4.03 -17.46 1.79
N TRP A 65 -3.56 -17.28 0.55
CA TRP A 65 -4.38 -16.75 -0.55
C TRP A 65 -5.52 -17.67 -1.01
N LEU A 66 -5.45 -18.97 -0.66
CA LEU A 66 -6.49 -19.96 -0.91
C LEU A 66 -7.62 -19.95 0.14
N LYS A 67 -7.46 -19.24 1.26
CA LYS A 67 -8.49 -19.18 2.30
C LYS A 67 -9.79 -18.56 1.77
N PRO A 68 -10.96 -19.00 2.27
CA PRO A 68 -12.21 -18.30 2.06
C PRO A 68 -12.08 -16.83 2.47
N ARG A 69 -12.48 -15.91 1.60
CA ARG A 69 -12.29 -14.47 1.81
C ARG A 69 -13.53 -13.87 2.44
N VAL A 70 -13.43 -13.61 3.75
CA VAL A 70 -14.44 -12.90 4.52
C VAL A 70 -13.96 -11.47 4.77
N LEU A 71 -14.71 -10.49 4.28
CA LEU A 71 -14.48 -9.08 4.58
C LEU A 71 -15.44 -8.62 5.66
N GLU A 72 -14.90 -8.00 6.70
CA GLU A 72 -15.68 -7.37 7.77
C GLU A 72 -15.45 -5.88 7.73
N VAL A 73 -16.44 -5.12 7.28
CA VAL A 73 -16.30 -3.70 6.99
C VAL A 73 -17.39 -2.87 7.66
N THR A 74 -17.06 -1.62 7.94
CA THR A 74 -18.02 -0.58 8.35
C THR A 74 -17.93 0.61 7.40
N ARG A 75 -19.03 1.33 7.21
CA ARG A 75 -19.11 2.57 6.45
C ARG A 75 -19.57 3.70 7.37
N PRO A 76 -18.65 4.42 8.06
CA PRO A 76 -19.02 5.43 9.05
C PRO A 76 -19.96 6.53 8.51
N ALA A 77 -19.84 6.86 7.21
CA ALA A 77 -20.67 7.88 6.57
C ALA A 77 -22.16 7.52 6.48
N SER A 78 -22.51 6.23 6.44
CA SER A 78 -23.89 5.75 6.36
C SER A 78 -24.33 4.93 7.57
N GLY A 79 -23.40 4.56 8.45
CA GLY A 79 -23.66 3.68 9.60
C GLY A 79 -23.82 2.20 9.25
N GLU A 80 -23.59 1.83 7.99
CA GLU A 80 -23.71 0.44 7.53
C GLU A 80 -22.51 -0.40 7.95
N SER A 81 -22.73 -1.69 8.22
CA SER A 81 -21.69 -2.67 8.48
C SER A 81 -22.07 -4.02 7.89
N ALA A 82 -21.06 -4.82 7.54
CA ALA A 82 -21.29 -6.19 7.10
C ALA A 82 -20.06 -7.08 7.32
N LYS A 83 -20.32 -8.37 7.49
CA LYS A 83 -19.33 -9.44 7.48
C LYS A 83 -19.71 -10.43 6.39
N LEU A 84 -18.96 -10.46 5.30
CA LEU A 84 -19.37 -11.08 4.05
C LEU A 84 -18.31 -12.04 3.53
N LEU A 85 -18.68 -13.31 3.38
CA LEU A 85 -17.91 -14.28 2.60
C LEU A 85 -18.14 -14.00 1.11
N TYR A 86 -17.20 -13.32 0.47
CA TYR A 86 -17.36 -12.88 -0.92
C TYR A 86 -16.60 -13.74 -1.93
N TRP A 87 -15.68 -14.59 -1.48
CA TRP A 87 -14.94 -15.51 -2.34
C TRP A 87 -14.64 -16.81 -1.60
N LYS A 88 -14.80 -17.94 -2.28
CA LYS A 88 -14.49 -19.28 -1.75
C LYS A 88 -14.25 -20.24 -2.92
N ASP A 89 -13.26 -21.11 -2.78
CA ASP A 89 -12.98 -22.21 -3.73
C ASP A 89 -12.88 -21.77 -5.20
N GLY A 90 -12.28 -20.60 -5.45
CA GLY A 90 -12.14 -20.04 -6.80
C GLY A 90 -13.31 -19.20 -7.28
N GLU A 91 -14.42 -19.16 -6.55
CA GLU A 91 -15.66 -18.53 -6.99
C GLU A 91 -16.03 -17.29 -6.15
N ILE A 92 -16.44 -16.22 -6.84
CA ILE A 92 -17.05 -15.04 -6.23
C ILE A 92 -18.48 -15.38 -5.82
N GLN A 93 -18.80 -15.09 -4.56
CA GLN A 93 -20.14 -15.21 -4.03
C GLN A 93 -20.93 -13.94 -4.39
N GLU A 94 -21.68 -14.00 -5.49
CA GLU A 94 -22.25 -12.81 -6.16
C GLU A 94 -23.08 -11.92 -5.23
N SER A 95 -23.90 -12.50 -4.35
CA SER A 95 -24.72 -11.72 -3.41
C SER A 95 -23.88 -10.95 -2.39
N ALA A 96 -22.79 -11.53 -1.91
CA ALA A 96 -21.85 -10.87 -1.01
C ALA A 96 -21.01 -9.83 -1.75
N TYR A 97 -20.61 -10.11 -2.99
CA TYR A 97 -19.90 -9.16 -3.85
C TYR A 97 -20.74 -7.91 -4.14
N GLN A 98 -22.02 -8.06 -4.48
CA GLN A 98 -22.93 -6.93 -4.69
C GLN A 98 -23.13 -6.09 -3.43
N GLN A 99 -23.20 -6.72 -2.26
CA GLN A 99 -23.25 -6.01 -0.98
C GLN A 99 -21.96 -5.25 -0.69
N LEU A 100 -20.79 -5.82 -0.99
CA LEU A 100 -19.52 -5.09 -0.89
C LEU A 100 -19.48 -3.90 -1.86
N CYS A 101 -19.93 -4.08 -3.11
CA CYS A 101 -20.07 -2.97 -4.06
C CYS A 101 -20.98 -1.86 -3.52
N HIS A 102 -22.07 -2.24 -2.84
CA HIS A 102 -22.94 -1.29 -2.17
C HIS A 102 -22.25 -0.57 -1.01
N LEU A 103 -21.50 -1.27 -0.16
CA LEU A 103 -20.74 -0.68 0.95
C LEU A 103 -19.63 0.25 0.48
N LEU A 104 -19.06 -0.01 -0.70
CA LEU A 104 -18.04 0.82 -1.36
C LEU A 104 -18.64 1.86 -2.32
N ARG A 105 -19.97 2.04 -2.34
CA ARG A 105 -20.62 3.01 -3.23
C ARG A 105 -20.26 4.46 -2.92
N ASP A 106 -20.64 5.35 -3.85
CA ASP A 106 -20.74 6.76 -3.55
C ASP A 106 -22.02 7.02 -2.73
N VAL A 107 -21.88 7.31 -1.43
CA VAL A 107 -23.01 7.58 -0.53
C VAL A 107 -23.67 8.91 -0.87
N GLN A 108 -22.89 9.93 -1.23
CA GLN A 108 -23.41 11.25 -1.58
C GLN A 108 -24.10 11.22 -2.95
N GLY A 109 -23.44 10.61 -3.93
CA GLY A 109 -23.97 10.41 -5.29
C GLY A 109 -25.01 9.31 -5.40
N LYS A 110 -25.30 8.57 -4.31
CA LYS A 110 -26.24 7.43 -4.23
C LYS A 110 -26.06 6.43 -5.38
N LYS A 111 -24.82 6.17 -5.79
CA LYS A 111 -24.51 5.34 -6.94
C LYS A 111 -23.57 4.21 -6.57
N THR A 112 -24.04 3.00 -6.83
CA THR A 112 -23.27 1.76 -6.76
C THR A 112 -22.78 1.39 -8.16
N VAL A 113 -21.55 0.91 -8.25
CA VAL A 113 -20.95 0.34 -9.45
C VAL A 113 -20.20 -0.94 -9.07
N PRO A 114 -19.86 -1.82 -10.03
CA PRO A 114 -18.93 -2.92 -9.79
C PRO A 114 -17.60 -2.39 -9.24
N ILE A 115 -17.11 -3.03 -8.18
CA ILE A 115 -15.81 -2.73 -7.58
C ILE A 115 -14.81 -3.77 -8.06
N ASP A 116 -13.58 -3.33 -8.37
CA ASP A 116 -12.52 -4.22 -8.81
C ASP A 116 -12.28 -5.35 -7.77
N PRO A 117 -12.44 -6.64 -8.15
CA PRO A 117 -12.17 -7.75 -7.24
C PRO A 117 -10.75 -7.75 -6.66
N LYS A 118 -9.75 -7.20 -7.36
CA LYS A 118 -8.39 -7.06 -6.85
C LYS A 118 -8.28 -6.07 -5.70
N LEU A 119 -9.13 -5.04 -5.71
CA LEU A 119 -9.24 -4.12 -4.58
C LEU A 119 -9.79 -4.88 -3.37
N LEU A 120 -10.86 -5.65 -3.54
CA LEU A 120 -11.44 -6.47 -2.46
C LEU A 120 -10.44 -7.50 -1.92
N GLU A 121 -9.61 -8.09 -2.78
CA GLU A 121 -8.51 -8.97 -2.39
C GLU A 121 -7.47 -8.26 -1.54
N THR A 122 -7.06 -7.04 -1.93
CA THR A 122 -6.16 -6.21 -1.14
C THR A 122 -6.74 -5.92 0.25
N LEU A 123 -8.00 -5.49 0.34
CA LEU A 123 -8.67 -5.21 1.61
C LEU A 123 -8.76 -6.45 2.50
N TRP A 124 -9.08 -7.61 1.90
CA TRP A 124 -9.17 -8.87 2.61
C TRP A 124 -7.79 -9.33 3.09
N GLY A 125 -6.76 -9.26 2.24
CA GLY A 125 -5.39 -9.62 2.59
C GLY A 125 -4.89 -8.79 3.77
N THR A 126 -5.23 -7.51 3.80
CA THR A 126 -4.96 -6.63 4.95
C THR A 126 -5.61 -7.16 6.22
N GLN A 127 -6.93 -7.39 6.23
CA GLN A 127 -7.64 -7.89 7.42
C GLN A 127 -7.16 -9.28 7.86
N ALA A 128 -6.96 -10.20 6.92
CA ALA A 128 -6.52 -11.55 7.21
C ALA A 128 -5.08 -11.60 7.74
N PHE A 129 -4.21 -10.69 7.29
CA PHE A 129 -2.85 -10.58 7.80
C PHE A 129 -2.83 -10.05 9.24
N ILE A 130 -3.50 -8.91 9.50
CA ILE A 130 -3.49 -8.30 10.83
C ILE A 130 -4.21 -9.17 11.88
N ALA A 131 -5.15 -10.02 11.46
CA ALA A 131 -5.79 -10.99 12.34
C ALA A 131 -4.81 -12.00 12.95
N ARG A 132 -3.67 -12.28 12.29
CA ARG A 132 -2.58 -13.11 12.85
C ARG A 132 -1.94 -12.48 14.09
N TYR A 133 -2.08 -11.17 14.25
CA TYR A 133 -1.58 -10.39 15.38
C TYR A 133 -2.69 -10.04 16.39
N GLY A 134 -3.85 -10.70 16.31
CA GLY A 134 -4.98 -10.50 17.24
C GLY A 134 -5.84 -9.26 16.93
N ILE A 135 -5.62 -8.60 15.80
CA ILE A 135 -6.38 -7.41 15.39
C ILE A 135 -7.56 -7.88 14.51
N VAL A 136 -8.77 -7.86 15.07
CA VAL A 136 -9.98 -8.44 14.45
C VAL A 136 -11.09 -7.42 14.23
N GLN A 137 -10.78 -6.13 14.33
CA GLN A 137 -11.77 -5.06 14.16
C GLN A 137 -12.19 -4.93 12.68
N PRO A 138 -13.43 -4.48 12.41
CA PRO A 138 -13.88 -4.20 11.06
C PRO A 138 -13.02 -3.11 10.39
N LEU A 139 -12.73 -3.29 9.11
CA LEU A 139 -12.07 -2.28 8.31
C LEU A 139 -13.06 -1.16 7.98
N GLU A 140 -12.67 0.09 8.25
CA GLU A 140 -13.55 1.21 7.99
C GLU A 140 -13.33 1.71 6.56
N ILE A 141 -14.38 1.66 5.74
CA ILE A 141 -14.40 2.23 4.40
C ILE A 141 -14.84 3.69 4.53
N LEU A 142 -13.94 4.63 4.28
CA LEU A 142 -14.26 6.06 4.30
C LEU A 142 -14.80 6.50 2.93
N SER A 143 -14.20 5.98 1.86
CA SER A 143 -14.62 6.22 0.48
C SER A 143 -14.32 4.99 -0.37
N GLY A 144 -15.21 4.64 -1.29
CA GLY A 144 -14.96 3.68 -2.36
C GLY A 144 -15.12 4.36 -3.72
N TYR A 145 -16.04 3.88 -4.55
CA TYR A 145 -16.43 4.56 -5.77
C TYR A 145 -16.89 6.01 -5.51
N ARG A 146 -16.56 6.91 -6.43
CA ARG A 146 -17.06 8.30 -6.47
C ARG A 146 -17.72 8.57 -7.82
N THR A 147 -18.87 9.23 -7.79
CA THR A 147 -19.41 9.84 -9.00
C THR A 147 -18.53 11.02 -9.43
N PRO A 148 -18.52 11.39 -10.74
CA PRO A 148 -17.80 12.57 -11.21
C PRO A 148 -18.19 13.84 -10.44
N SER A 149 -19.48 14.02 -10.13
CA SER A 149 -20.00 15.15 -9.35
C SER A 149 -19.45 15.17 -7.92
N THR A 150 -19.46 14.05 -7.21
CA THR A 150 -18.89 13.98 -5.85
C THR A 150 -17.39 14.25 -5.86
N ASN A 151 -16.66 13.69 -6.82
CA ASN A 151 -15.21 13.93 -6.92
C ASN A 151 -14.91 15.40 -7.24
N GLN A 152 -15.68 16.02 -8.13
CA GLN A 152 -15.56 17.44 -8.44
C GLN A 152 -15.87 18.32 -7.22
N HIS A 153 -16.93 17.99 -6.47
CA HIS A 153 -17.28 18.69 -5.24
C HIS A 153 -16.17 18.63 -4.18
N LEU A 154 -15.49 17.48 -4.03
CA LEU A 154 -14.32 17.36 -3.15
C LEU A 154 -13.19 18.31 -3.57
N ILE A 155 -12.90 18.39 -4.87
CA ILE A 155 -11.89 19.31 -5.42
C ILE A 155 -12.26 20.77 -5.12
N GLU A 156 -13.51 21.15 -5.36
CA GLU A 156 -14.01 22.51 -5.15
C GLU A 156 -14.04 22.94 -3.69
N THR A 157 -14.23 21.97 -2.77
CA THR A 157 -14.23 22.21 -1.32
C THR A 157 -12.84 22.08 -0.69
N GLY A 158 -11.79 21.87 -1.49
CA GLY A 158 -10.41 21.81 -1.02
C GLY A 158 -10.00 20.48 -0.38
N VAL A 159 -10.79 19.42 -0.55
CA VAL A 159 -10.41 18.07 -0.13
C VAL A 159 -9.50 17.46 -1.20
N PRO A 160 -8.32 16.90 -0.82
CA PRO A 160 -7.40 16.29 -1.78
C PRO A 160 -8.07 15.19 -2.63
N ALA A 161 -8.26 15.48 -3.92
CA ALA A 161 -8.82 14.55 -4.89
C ALA A 161 -8.23 14.80 -6.28
N ALA A 162 -7.91 13.73 -7.01
CA ALA A 162 -7.40 13.83 -8.37
C ALA A 162 -8.54 13.89 -9.39
N ARG A 163 -8.38 14.68 -10.47
CA ARG A 163 -9.35 14.73 -11.59
C ARG A 163 -9.51 13.38 -12.29
N LYS A 164 -8.43 12.60 -12.38
CA LYS A 164 -8.39 11.24 -12.93
C LYS A 164 -8.15 10.23 -11.80
N SER A 165 -9.03 10.26 -10.79
CA SER A 165 -8.93 9.36 -9.63
C SER A 165 -9.46 7.97 -9.98
N LEU A 166 -8.79 6.93 -9.48
CA LEU A 166 -9.27 5.54 -9.58
C LEU A 166 -10.53 5.26 -8.74
N HIS A 167 -10.91 6.18 -7.85
CA HIS A 167 -12.25 6.14 -7.23
C HIS A 167 -13.37 6.27 -8.27
N LEU A 168 -13.15 6.98 -9.38
CA LEU A 168 -14.13 7.13 -10.47
C LEU A 168 -14.33 5.83 -11.26
N GLU A 169 -13.44 4.86 -11.09
CA GLU A 169 -13.44 3.58 -11.81
C GLU A 169 -13.84 2.40 -10.90
N GLY A 170 -14.14 2.64 -9.62
CA GLY A 170 -14.38 1.55 -8.65
C GLY A 170 -13.11 0.75 -8.31
N ARG A 171 -11.94 1.38 -8.47
CA ARG A 171 -10.61 0.76 -8.36
C ARG A 171 -9.78 1.31 -7.21
N ALA A 172 -10.38 2.10 -6.31
CA ALA A 172 -9.72 2.64 -5.15
C ALA A 172 -10.65 2.74 -3.94
N ALA A 173 -10.05 2.63 -2.75
CA ALA A 173 -10.71 2.85 -1.48
C ALA A 173 -9.84 3.70 -0.55
N ASP A 174 -10.49 4.59 0.18
CA ASP A 174 -9.91 5.25 1.34
C ASP A 174 -10.38 4.49 2.57
N ILE A 175 -9.44 3.98 3.35
CA ILE A 175 -9.72 3.08 4.46
C ILE A 175 -8.94 3.48 5.71
N ARG A 176 -9.46 3.08 6.87
CA ARG A 176 -8.72 3.12 8.13
C ARG A 176 -9.04 1.91 8.97
N LEU A 177 -8.22 1.69 9.99
CA LEU A 177 -8.51 0.78 11.07
C LEU A 177 -8.26 1.51 12.38
N ALA A 178 -9.26 1.57 13.26
CA ALA A 178 -9.21 2.43 14.45
C ALA A 178 -8.00 2.18 15.38
N GLN A 179 -7.42 0.97 15.35
CA GLN A 179 -6.30 0.57 16.19
C GLN A 179 -4.93 0.61 15.50
N LEU A 180 -4.86 1.00 14.23
CA LEU A 180 -3.60 1.07 13.47
C LEU A 180 -3.38 2.45 12.88
N ASP A 181 -2.17 2.96 13.11
CA ASP A 181 -1.70 4.17 12.44
C ASP A 181 -1.63 3.98 10.92
N ALA A 182 -1.86 5.07 10.19
CA ALA A 182 -1.83 5.07 8.73
C ALA A 182 -0.50 4.55 8.16
N ASP A 183 0.61 4.80 8.84
CA ASP A 183 1.94 4.31 8.43
C ASP A 183 2.04 2.78 8.50
N VAL A 184 1.46 2.16 9.54
CA VAL A 184 1.44 0.69 9.69
C VAL A 184 0.52 0.07 8.66
N LEU A 185 -0.72 0.56 8.57
CA LEU A 185 -1.72 0.04 7.64
C LEU A 185 -1.28 0.20 6.18
N GLY A 186 -0.78 1.37 5.81
CA GLY A 186 -0.30 1.65 4.46
C GLY A 186 1.02 0.93 4.16
N GLY A 187 1.89 0.75 5.15
CA GLY A 187 3.11 -0.06 5.02
C GLY A 187 2.81 -1.52 4.67
N LEU A 188 1.80 -2.10 5.32
CA LEU A 188 1.29 -3.44 5.02
C LEU A 188 0.71 -3.51 3.60
N ILE A 189 -0.20 -2.61 3.24
CA ILE A 189 -0.82 -2.66 1.89
C ILE A 189 0.22 -2.47 0.78
N ARG A 190 1.22 -1.61 1.02
CA ARG A 190 2.34 -1.42 0.09
C ARG A 190 3.14 -2.70 -0.10
N SER A 191 3.28 -3.55 0.93
CA SER A 191 4.03 -4.81 0.84
C SER A 191 3.36 -5.81 -0.11
N PHE A 192 2.05 -5.70 -0.36
CA PHE A 192 1.35 -6.54 -1.34
C PHE A 192 1.69 -6.20 -2.79
N ARG A 193 2.23 -5.00 -3.07
CA ARG A 193 2.65 -4.56 -4.41
C ARG A 193 1.53 -4.63 -5.48
N GLN A 194 0.27 -4.51 -5.07
CA GLN A 194 -0.91 -4.62 -5.97
C GLN A 194 -1.43 -3.28 -6.50
N GLY A 195 -0.79 -2.15 -6.15
CA GLY A 195 -1.10 -0.84 -6.74
C GLY A 195 -0.62 0.33 -5.90
N GLY A 196 -1.32 1.46 -5.97
CA GLY A 196 -0.94 2.71 -5.31
C GLY A 196 -1.34 2.76 -3.84
N VAL A 197 -0.54 3.44 -3.01
CA VAL A 197 -0.84 3.73 -1.60
C VAL A 197 -0.62 5.20 -1.27
N GLY A 198 -1.65 5.90 -0.82
CA GLY A 198 -1.58 7.29 -0.36
C GLY A 198 -1.73 7.39 1.16
N PHE A 199 -0.97 8.26 1.80
CA PHE A 199 -1.01 8.47 3.25
C PHE A 199 -1.62 9.82 3.59
N TYR A 200 -2.67 9.82 4.41
CA TYR A 200 -3.42 11.02 4.79
C TYR A 200 -3.47 11.16 6.31
N TYR A 201 -2.56 11.97 6.85
CA TYR A 201 -2.45 12.16 8.28
C TYR A 201 -3.50 13.17 8.78
N ARG A 202 -4.18 12.83 9.87
CA ARG A 202 -5.08 13.73 10.60
C ARG A 202 -4.87 13.59 12.10
N PRO A 203 -4.83 14.70 12.84
CA PRO A 203 -4.79 14.67 14.29
C PRO A 203 -6.15 14.25 14.88
N GLY A 204 -6.15 13.68 16.08
CA GLY A 204 -7.33 13.38 16.88
C GLY A 204 -7.73 11.89 16.90
N ASN A 205 -8.73 11.57 17.74
CA ASN A 205 -9.11 10.19 18.12
C ASN A 205 -9.59 9.29 16.95
N ARG A 206 -9.90 9.88 15.80
CA ARG A 206 -10.34 9.14 14.60
C ARG A 206 -9.22 8.88 13.60
N GLY A 207 -8.03 9.40 13.87
CA GLY A 207 -6.80 9.17 13.12
C GLY A 207 -6.80 9.66 11.67
N GLY A 208 -5.66 9.45 11.02
CA GLY A 208 -5.53 9.52 9.57
C GLY A 208 -6.17 8.32 8.86
N TRP A 209 -5.99 8.26 7.56
CA TRP A 209 -6.41 7.13 6.73
C TRP A 209 -5.38 6.88 5.63
N ILE A 210 -5.56 5.77 4.92
CA ILE A 210 -4.79 5.49 3.71
C ILE A 210 -5.73 5.43 2.51
N HIS A 211 -5.19 5.76 1.36
CA HIS A 211 -5.75 5.44 0.06
C HIS A 211 -5.07 4.19 -0.47
N THR A 212 -5.83 3.27 -1.06
CA THR A 212 -5.29 2.14 -1.82
C THR A 212 -6.01 1.99 -3.15
N ASP A 213 -5.27 1.71 -4.22
CA ASP A 213 -5.80 1.52 -5.56
C ASP A 213 -5.18 0.31 -6.28
N THR A 214 -5.81 -0.15 -7.36
CA THR A 214 -5.29 -1.23 -8.23
C THR A 214 -4.56 -0.72 -9.49
N GLY A 215 -3.99 0.49 -9.38
CA GLY A 215 -3.23 1.15 -10.44
C GLY A 215 -1.75 0.79 -10.45
N LEU A 216 -0.92 1.74 -10.88
CA LEU A 216 0.53 1.59 -10.84
C LEU A 216 1.04 1.57 -9.39
N GLN A 217 2.05 0.75 -9.11
CA GLN A 217 2.75 0.77 -7.83
C GLN A 217 3.39 2.14 -7.61
N ARG A 218 2.88 2.87 -6.61
CA ARG A 218 3.37 4.20 -6.24
C ARG A 218 2.97 4.53 -4.81
N THR A 219 3.68 5.49 -4.22
CA THR A 219 3.35 6.01 -2.90
C THR A 219 3.35 7.53 -2.89
N TRP A 220 2.43 8.15 -2.15
CA TRP A 220 2.38 9.59 -1.97
C TRP A 220 1.85 9.97 -0.57
N LYS A 221 2.05 11.23 -0.20
CA LYS A 221 1.44 11.86 0.99
C LYS A 221 0.50 12.95 0.51
N GLY A 222 -0.71 13.00 1.06
CA GLY A 222 -1.74 13.97 0.67
C GLY A 222 -2.15 14.93 1.77
#